data_AF-A0A2N2AEM9-F1
#
_entry.id   AF-A0A2N2AEM9-F1
#
_cell.length_a   1.000
_cell.length_b   1.000
_cell.length_c   1.000
_cell.angle_alpha   90.00
_cell.angle_beta   90.00
_cell.angle_gamma   90.00
#
_symmetry.space_group_name_H-M   'P 1'
#
loop_
_entity.id
_entity.type
_entity.pdbx_description
1 polymer ?
#
loop_
_entity_poly.entity_id
_entity_poly.type
_entity_poly.pdbx_seq_one_letter_code
_entity_poly.pdbx_strand_id
1 'polypeptide(L)'
;MNTRETVDGEVQIRDQAVSLVLKEKRNPIPLYAKRYSGEIPVAEQWIGFDLEKADWVAPYGKGGRSDIHFWFQGGIDSFDSGQGELRLRFSEHDGAAEISDISAQNELKVPHLAHIEGYVSEEKVWREAIRKEVEGRPNRNRFYFLRLRTVIDARHEIEAANYGKLYGDVFFSLRGRQGGMSRLQFTYYFNPTPNDRNLEFDAYRNLFRDLPHDDRVWEP
;
A
#
# COMPACT_ATOMS: atom_id res chain seq x y z
N MET A 1 15.48 -15.44 -22.25
CA MET A 1 16.72 -15.72 -23.00
C MET A 1 16.68 -17.21 -23.33
N ASN A 2 16.61 -17.57 -24.61
CA ASN A 2 16.59 -18.98 -25.01
C ASN A 2 18.03 -19.49 -25.02
N THR A 3 18.33 -20.46 -24.16
CA THR A 3 19.60 -21.19 -24.18
C THR A 3 19.58 -22.19 -25.33
N ARG A 4 20.63 -22.17 -26.17
CA ARG A 4 20.86 -23.17 -27.21
C ARG A 4 21.77 -24.24 -26.63
N GLU A 5 21.31 -25.48 -26.63
CA GLU A 5 22.12 -26.65 -26.30
C GLU A 5 22.11 -27.62 -27.48
N THR A 6 23.27 -28.23 -27.75
CA THR A 6 23.40 -29.27 -28.76
C THR A 6 23.50 -30.61 -28.04
N VAL A 7 22.57 -31.53 -28.30
CA VAL A 7 22.58 -32.90 -27.79
C VAL A 7 22.58 -33.82 -29.01
N ASP A 8 23.53 -34.76 -29.08
CA ASP A 8 23.70 -35.72 -30.18
C ASP A 8 23.76 -35.12 -31.60
N GLY A 9 24.33 -33.92 -31.73
CA GLY A 9 24.54 -33.27 -33.03
C GLY A 9 23.31 -32.55 -33.59
N GLU A 10 22.17 -32.60 -32.90
CA GLU A 10 20.98 -31.82 -33.23
C GLU A 10 20.84 -30.60 -32.31
N VAL A 11 20.49 -29.46 -32.90
CA VAL A 11 20.19 -28.24 -32.14
C VAL A 11 18.79 -28.38 -31.57
N GLN A 12 18.69 -28.62 -30.25
CA GLN A 12 17.40 -28.60 -29.57
C GLN A 12 17.10 -27.19 -29.07
N ILE A 13 16.06 -26.59 -29.64
CA ILE A 13 15.48 -25.36 -29.11
C ILE A 13 14.49 -25.76 -28.01
N ARG A 14 14.84 -25.52 -26.75
CA ARG A 14 13.87 -25.62 -25.65
C ARG A 14 12.93 -24.42 -25.74
N ASP A 15 11.79 -24.60 -26.38
CA ASP A 15 10.63 -23.74 -26.18
C ASP A 15 10.12 -23.96 -24.76
N GLN A 16 10.55 -23.12 -23.81
CA GLN A 16 9.87 -23.02 -22.54
C GLN A 16 8.50 -22.41 -22.80
N ALA A 17 7.47 -23.26 -22.90
CA ALA A 17 6.10 -22.82 -22.88
C ALA A 17 5.82 -22.15 -21.51
N VAL A 18 5.83 -20.82 -21.48
CA VAL A 18 5.40 -20.04 -20.32
C VAL A 18 3.88 -20.00 -20.35
N SER A 19 3.22 -20.79 -19.51
CA SER A 19 1.77 -20.67 -19.28
C SER A 19 1.51 -19.47 -18.37
N LEU A 20 0.99 -18.39 -18.93
CA LEU A 20 0.59 -17.19 -18.19
C LEU A 20 -0.91 -17.25 -17.96
N VAL A 21 -1.35 -17.47 -16.72
CA VAL A 21 -2.78 -17.61 -16.37
C VAL A 21 -3.36 -16.24 -16.02
N LEU A 22 -3.53 -15.35 -17.01
CA LEU A 22 -4.08 -14.01 -16.79
C LEU A 22 -5.39 -14.06 -16.00
N LYS A 23 -5.46 -13.36 -14.85
CA LYS A 23 -6.74 -13.13 -14.17
C LYS A 23 -7.64 -12.35 -15.12
N GLU A 24 -8.84 -12.86 -15.33
CA GLU A 24 -9.85 -12.22 -16.18
C GLU A 24 -10.19 -10.83 -15.64
N LYS A 25 -10.15 -9.82 -16.52
CA LYS A 25 -10.69 -8.50 -16.23
C LYS A 25 -12.21 -8.63 -16.11
N ARG A 26 -12.77 -8.40 -14.91
CA ARG A 26 -14.20 -8.61 -14.64
C ARG A 26 -14.99 -7.32 -14.81
N ASN A 27 -14.92 -6.45 -13.81
CA ASN A 27 -15.62 -5.18 -13.79
C ASN A 27 -14.77 -4.10 -13.11
N PRO A 28 -13.71 -3.60 -13.77
CA PRO A 28 -12.89 -2.55 -13.19
C PRO A 28 -13.69 -1.26 -13.02
N ILE A 29 -13.45 -0.62 -11.89
CA ILE A 29 -14.12 0.62 -11.50
C ILE A 29 -13.10 1.75 -11.27
N PRO A 30 -13.56 3.01 -11.38
CA PRO A 30 -12.80 4.16 -10.91
C PRO A 30 -12.47 4.03 -9.42
N LEU A 31 -11.19 4.13 -9.07
CA LEU A 31 -10.72 4.21 -7.68
C LEU A 31 -9.85 5.47 -7.51
N TYR A 32 -9.72 5.94 -6.26
CA TYR A 32 -8.64 6.85 -5.89
C TYR A 32 -7.37 6.03 -5.75
N ALA A 33 -6.54 6.01 -6.78
CA ALA A 33 -5.36 5.16 -6.84
C ALA A 33 -4.12 5.99 -7.14
N LYS A 34 -3.08 5.85 -6.31
CA LYS A 34 -1.80 6.51 -6.56
C LYS A 34 -0.65 5.83 -5.84
N ARG A 35 0.56 6.10 -6.35
CA ARG A 35 1.80 6.01 -5.58
C ARG A 35 1.98 7.34 -4.86
N TYR A 36 1.85 7.35 -3.55
CA TYR A 36 2.17 8.52 -2.74
C TYR A 36 3.68 8.60 -2.49
N SER A 37 4.21 9.81 -2.55
CA SER A 37 5.60 10.13 -2.20
C SER A 37 5.63 11.53 -1.59
N GLY A 38 5.82 11.63 -0.29
CA GLY A 38 5.73 12.91 0.43
C GLY A 38 6.40 12.84 1.79
N GLU A 39 6.60 13.99 2.42
CA GLU A 39 7.21 14.07 3.75
C GLU A 39 6.13 14.00 4.84
N ILE A 40 6.39 13.21 5.88
CA ILE A 40 5.59 13.26 7.11
C ILE A 40 5.87 14.61 7.79
N PRO A 41 4.84 15.41 8.13
CA PRO A 41 5.03 16.83 8.40
C PRO A 41 5.47 17.12 9.84
N VAL A 42 5.33 16.16 10.76
CA VAL A 42 5.86 16.26 12.12
C VAL A 42 6.26 14.88 12.63
N ALA A 43 7.33 14.82 13.43
CA ALA A 43 7.77 13.60 14.10
C ALA A 43 7.09 13.45 15.47
N GLU A 44 7.06 12.22 15.97
CA GLU A 44 6.60 11.84 17.31
C GLU A 44 5.14 12.21 17.62
N GLN A 45 4.33 12.45 16.59
CA GLN A 45 2.89 12.71 16.71
C GLN A 45 2.11 11.88 15.70
N TRP A 46 0.91 11.45 16.10
CA TRP A 46 0.00 10.75 15.20
C TRP A 46 -0.72 11.76 14.32
N ILE A 47 -0.66 11.55 13.01
CA ILE A 47 -1.22 12.45 12.01
C ILE A 47 -2.10 11.66 11.06
N GLY A 48 -3.31 12.15 10.83
CA GLY A 48 -4.23 11.55 9.86
C GLY A 48 -3.78 11.77 8.42
N PHE A 49 -4.03 10.79 7.58
CA PHE A 49 -3.88 10.88 6.13
C PHE A 49 -5.20 10.54 5.46
N ASP A 50 -5.62 11.40 4.54
CA ASP A 50 -6.84 11.27 3.75
C ASP A 50 -6.49 10.61 2.41
N LEU A 51 -6.97 9.38 2.19
CA LEU A 51 -6.69 8.63 0.96
C LEU A 51 -7.49 9.16 -0.24
N GLU A 52 -8.57 9.87 -0.01
CA GLU A 52 -9.37 10.48 -1.09
C GLU A 52 -8.77 11.82 -1.54
N LYS A 53 -8.14 12.57 -0.62
CA LYS A 53 -7.42 13.81 -0.94
C LYS A 53 -5.94 13.59 -1.23
N ALA A 54 -5.39 12.41 -0.91
CA ALA A 54 -3.97 12.12 -0.96
C ALA A 54 -3.11 13.11 -0.17
N ASP A 55 -3.61 13.58 0.97
CA ASP A 55 -2.99 14.66 1.74
C ASP A 55 -3.14 14.43 3.25
N TRP A 56 -2.27 15.07 4.01
CA TRP A 56 -2.35 15.08 5.47
C TRP A 56 -3.61 15.80 5.93
N VAL A 57 -4.20 15.32 7.01
CA VAL A 57 -5.31 16.00 7.68
C VAL A 57 -4.79 17.23 8.42
N ALA A 58 -5.66 18.23 8.59
CA ALA A 58 -5.34 19.44 9.35
C ALA A 58 -4.70 19.12 10.72
N PRO A 59 -3.71 19.92 11.17
CA PRO A 59 -3.29 21.20 10.61
C PRO A 59 -2.22 21.12 9.50
N TYR A 60 -1.81 19.92 9.09
CA TYR A 60 -0.61 19.75 8.25
C TYR A 60 -0.88 19.63 6.75
N GLY A 61 -2.14 19.53 6.35
CA GLY A 61 -2.55 19.48 4.97
C GLY A 61 -4.03 19.82 4.81
N LYS A 62 -4.59 19.47 3.65
CA LYS A 62 -5.97 19.75 3.25
C LYS A 62 -6.87 18.51 3.26
N GLY A 63 -6.39 17.40 3.84
CA GLY A 63 -7.18 16.21 4.09
C GLY A 63 -8.37 16.54 5.00
N GLY A 64 -9.55 16.04 4.65
CA GLY A 64 -10.80 16.28 5.38
C GLY A 64 -11.16 15.14 6.33
N ARG A 65 -10.63 13.93 6.11
CA ARG A 65 -10.91 12.74 6.92
C ARG A 65 -9.67 11.89 7.09
N SER A 66 -9.39 11.45 8.32
CA SER A 66 -8.34 10.48 8.58
C SER A 66 -8.82 9.08 8.20
N ASP A 67 -8.23 8.50 7.16
CA ASP A 67 -8.44 7.10 6.78
C ASP A 67 -7.42 6.19 7.46
N ILE A 68 -6.16 6.64 7.54
CA ILE A 68 -5.08 5.99 8.28
C ILE A 68 -4.29 7.05 9.05
N HIS A 69 -3.63 6.64 10.12
CA HIS A 69 -2.78 7.54 10.90
C HIS A 69 -1.34 7.06 10.84
N PHE A 70 -0.42 8.00 10.64
CA PHE A 70 1.01 7.75 10.66
C PHE A 70 1.66 8.40 11.88
N TRP A 71 2.70 7.74 12.37
CA TRP A 71 3.60 8.29 13.38
C TRP A 71 5.02 7.88 13.01
N PHE A 72 5.98 8.77 13.19
CA PHE A 72 7.38 8.52 12.89
C PHE A 72 8.28 9.03 14.02
N GLN A 73 9.28 8.23 14.40
CA GLN A 73 10.44 8.72 15.13
C GLN A 73 11.70 8.27 14.42
N GLY A 74 12.74 9.09 14.47
CA GLY A 74 14.05 8.70 13.96
C GLY A 74 14.87 9.86 13.43
N GLY A 75 15.98 9.49 12.81
CA GLY A 75 16.88 10.42 12.16
C GLY A 75 18.25 9.81 11.91
N ILE A 76 19.17 10.68 11.49
CA ILE A 76 20.56 10.37 11.22
C ILE A 76 21.41 11.09 12.28
N ASP A 77 22.14 10.33 13.09
CA ASP A 77 23.07 10.86 14.10
C ASP A 77 24.42 11.20 13.47
N SER A 78 24.87 10.35 12.54
CA SER A 78 26.11 10.51 11.78
C SER A 78 25.99 9.79 10.43
N PHE A 79 26.98 9.94 9.54
CA PHE A 79 27.00 9.23 8.26
C PHE A 79 26.87 7.70 8.40
N ASP A 80 27.25 7.16 9.57
CA ASP A 80 27.30 5.72 9.85
C ASP A 80 26.27 5.27 10.90
N SER A 81 25.47 6.20 11.43
CA SER A 81 24.49 5.91 12.47
C SER A 81 23.19 6.65 12.21
N GLY A 82 22.11 5.90 12.18
CA GLY A 82 20.76 6.42 12.09
C GLY A 82 19.78 5.29 12.25
N GLN A 83 18.63 5.59 12.83
CA GLN A 83 17.54 4.65 13.01
C GLN A 83 16.22 5.38 12.95
N GLY A 84 15.17 4.65 12.60
CA GLY A 84 13.83 5.17 12.64
C GLY A 84 12.78 4.07 12.65
N GLU A 85 11.61 4.47 13.08
CA GLU A 85 10.44 3.63 13.25
C GLU A 85 9.24 4.39 12.70
N LEU A 86 8.59 3.80 11.71
CA LEU A 86 7.33 4.26 11.17
C LEU A 86 6.22 3.36 11.70
N ARG A 87 5.14 3.97 12.15
CA ARG A 87 3.94 3.27 12.61
C ARG A 87 2.74 3.71 11.80
N LEU A 88 1.85 2.78 11.52
CA LEU A 88 0.54 3.02 10.93
C LEU A 88 -0.52 2.39 11.82
N ARG A 89 -1.57 3.16 12.15
CA ARG A 89 -2.76 2.63 12.83
C ARG A 89 -4.05 3.05 12.14
N PHE A 90 -5.12 2.36 12.48
CA PHE A 90 -6.45 2.59 11.96
C PHE A 90 -7.32 3.37 12.95
N SER A 91 -8.40 3.97 12.46
CA SER A 91 -9.48 4.47 13.31
C SER A 91 -10.22 3.30 13.97
N GLU A 92 -11.06 3.59 14.95
CA GLU A 92 -11.91 2.57 15.59
C GLU A 92 -12.75 1.84 14.52
N HIS A 93 -12.82 0.50 14.64
CA HIS A 93 -13.49 -0.41 13.69
C HIS A 93 -12.89 -0.51 12.28
N ASP A 94 -11.88 0.30 11.95
CA ASP A 94 -11.13 0.16 10.70
C ASP A 94 -9.96 -0.83 10.89
N GLY A 95 -9.42 -1.33 9.79
CA GLY A 95 -8.34 -2.31 9.88
C GLY A 95 -7.80 -2.78 8.55
N ALA A 96 -6.83 -3.67 8.63
CA ALA A 96 -6.23 -4.33 7.47
C ALA A 96 -6.31 -5.84 7.58
N ALA A 97 -6.47 -6.50 6.43
CA ALA A 97 -6.33 -7.94 6.27
C ALA A 97 -5.16 -8.20 5.30
N GLU A 98 -4.15 -8.98 5.72
CA GLU A 98 -3.04 -9.35 4.82
C GLU A 98 -3.53 -10.32 3.74
N ILE A 99 -3.05 -10.11 2.52
CA ILE A 99 -3.41 -10.91 1.35
C ILE A 99 -2.31 -11.95 1.14
N SER A 100 -2.63 -13.20 1.47
CA SER A 100 -1.72 -14.34 1.27
C SER A 100 -1.91 -15.05 -0.08
N ASP A 101 -3.10 -14.94 -0.68
CA ASP A 101 -3.39 -15.49 -2.02
C ASP A 101 -2.90 -14.54 -3.13
N ILE A 102 -1.57 -14.51 -3.28
CA ILE A 102 -0.88 -13.74 -4.30
C ILE A 102 -0.57 -14.60 -5.52
N SER A 103 -1.01 -14.19 -6.70
CA SER A 103 -0.66 -14.90 -7.94
C SER A 103 0.71 -14.43 -8.44
N ALA A 104 1.73 -15.27 -8.30
CA ALA A 104 3.10 -14.98 -8.74
C ALA A 104 3.27 -14.86 -10.26
N GLN A 105 2.27 -15.29 -11.04
CA GLN A 105 2.33 -15.44 -12.49
C GLN A 105 1.50 -14.38 -13.26
N ASN A 106 0.86 -13.43 -12.56
CA ASN A 106 -0.06 -12.46 -13.15
C ASN A 106 0.31 -11.01 -12.85
N GLU A 107 -0.02 -10.13 -13.79
CA GLU A 107 0.02 -8.67 -13.60
C GLU A 107 -0.86 -8.25 -12.40
N LEU A 108 -1.97 -8.97 -12.16
CA LEU A 108 -2.92 -8.69 -11.08
C LEU A 108 -2.59 -9.53 -9.82
N LYS A 109 -1.73 -8.98 -8.95
CA LYS A 109 -1.18 -9.74 -7.80
C LYS A 109 -2.23 -10.14 -6.77
N VAL A 110 -3.24 -9.31 -6.54
CA VAL A 110 -4.25 -9.50 -5.48
C VAL A 110 -5.64 -9.89 -6.00
N PRO A 111 -6.59 -10.38 -5.16
CA PRO A 111 -7.97 -10.62 -5.57
C PRO A 111 -8.74 -9.33 -5.95
N HIS A 112 -9.76 -9.46 -6.80
CA HIS A 112 -10.61 -8.33 -7.24
C HIS A 112 -11.52 -7.79 -6.14
N LEU A 113 -11.96 -8.65 -5.23
CA LEU A 113 -12.87 -8.29 -4.13
C LEU A 113 -12.10 -8.29 -2.81
N ALA A 114 -12.26 -7.23 -2.03
CA ALA A 114 -11.83 -7.21 -0.63
C ALA A 114 -12.53 -8.33 0.16
N HIS A 115 -11.87 -8.90 1.16
CA HIS A 115 -12.49 -9.92 2.01
C HIS A 115 -13.65 -9.36 2.86
N ILE A 116 -14.53 -10.22 3.33
CA ILE A 116 -15.62 -9.84 4.26
C ILE A 116 -15.06 -9.70 5.69
N GLU A 117 -14.14 -10.58 6.06
CA GLU A 117 -13.60 -10.73 7.41
C GLU A 117 -12.06 -10.69 7.39
N GLY A 118 -11.45 -10.78 8.59
CA GLY A 118 -10.01 -10.83 8.76
C GLY A 118 -9.32 -9.46 8.93
N TYR A 119 -10.11 -8.38 9.00
CA TYR A 119 -9.59 -7.05 9.29
C TYR A 119 -9.24 -6.91 10.76
N VAL A 120 -7.96 -6.66 11.03
CA VAL A 120 -7.45 -6.36 12.36
C VAL A 120 -7.04 -4.89 12.44
N SER A 121 -7.32 -4.26 13.58
CA SER A 121 -6.93 -2.86 13.86
C SER A 121 -5.52 -2.73 14.43
N GLU A 122 -4.73 -3.81 14.35
CA GLU A 122 -3.36 -3.84 14.86
C GLU A 122 -2.47 -2.81 14.17
N GLU A 123 -1.63 -2.16 14.98
CA GLU A 123 -0.65 -1.20 14.50
C GLU A 123 0.40 -1.92 13.64
N LYS A 124 0.67 -1.38 12.46
CA LYS A 124 1.79 -1.81 11.62
C LYS A 124 3.02 -1.01 12.01
N VAL A 125 4.13 -1.69 12.26
CA VAL A 125 5.39 -1.08 12.66
C VAL A 125 6.49 -1.49 11.70
N TRP A 126 7.19 -0.51 11.15
CA TRP A 126 8.34 -0.72 10.29
C TRP A 126 9.58 -0.01 10.83
N ARG A 127 10.74 -0.63 10.67
CA ARG A 127 12.02 -0.12 11.20
C ARG A 127 13.07 -0.01 10.10
N GLU A 128 13.88 1.02 10.18
CA GLU A 128 15.02 1.25 9.31
C GLU A 128 16.24 1.67 10.12
N ALA A 129 17.42 1.23 9.70
CA ALA A 129 18.68 1.60 10.33
C ALA A 129 19.83 1.61 9.33
N ILE A 130 20.76 2.57 9.53
CA ILE A 130 22.01 2.67 8.77
C ILE A 130 23.00 1.65 9.31
N ARG A 131 23.51 0.79 8.42
CA ARG A 131 24.57 -0.22 8.71
C ARG A 131 24.28 -1.14 9.91
N LYS A 132 23.01 -1.30 10.27
CA LYS A 132 22.54 -2.23 11.28
C LYS A 132 21.40 -3.06 10.73
N GLU A 133 21.38 -4.34 11.08
CA GLU A 133 20.21 -5.18 10.88
C GLU A 133 19.13 -4.76 11.89
N VAL A 134 17.90 -4.68 11.38
CA VAL A 134 16.71 -4.43 12.18
C VAL A 134 15.60 -5.32 11.64
N GLU A 135 14.84 -5.90 12.54
CA GLU A 135 13.63 -6.64 12.19
C GLU A 135 12.50 -5.67 11.80
N GLY A 136 11.57 -6.14 10.96
CA GLY A 136 10.42 -5.33 10.54
C GLY A 136 10.76 -4.27 9.49
N ARG A 137 11.76 -4.49 8.63
CA ARG A 137 11.97 -3.63 7.46
C ARG A 137 10.74 -3.69 6.52
N PRO A 138 10.33 -2.58 5.89
CA PRO A 138 9.24 -2.57 4.91
C PRO A 138 9.49 -3.57 3.76
N ASN A 139 8.46 -4.33 3.39
CA ASN A 139 8.49 -5.30 2.30
C ASN A 139 7.54 -4.91 1.16
N ARG A 140 8.05 -4.86 -0.08
CA ARG A 140 7.26 -4.52 -1.28
C ARG A 140 6.26 -5.61 -1.70
N ASN A 141 6.44 -6.83 -1.20
CA ASN A 141 5.65 -8.01 -1.56
C ASN A 141 4.62 -8.38 -0.47
N ARG A 142 4.29 -7.43 0.40
CA ARG A 142 3.16 -7.54 1.33
C ARG A 142 2.00 -6.71 0.82
N PHE A 143 0.81 -7.28 0.80
CA PHE A 143 -0.37 -6.62 0.28
C PHE A 143 -1.49 -6.71 1.30
N TYR A 144 -2.29 -5.66 1.39
CA TYR A 144 -3.34 -5.58 2.39
C TYR A 144 -4.65 -5.15 1.75
N PHE A 145 -5.75 -5.80 2.11
CA PHE A 145 -7.05 -5.17 2.04
C PHE A 145 -7.23 -4.23 3.22
N LEU A 146 -7.89 -3.11 3.00
CA LEU A 146 -8.24 -2.12 4.01
C LEU A 146 -9.76 -2.07 4.12
N ARG A 147 -10.28 -2.12 5.35
CA ARG A 147 -11.64 -1.69 5.68
C ARG A 147 -11.53 -0.37 6.40
N LEU A 148 -12.15 0.65 5.84
CA LEU A 148 -11.99 2.03 6.24
C LEU A 148 -13.37 2.68 6.39
N ARG A 149 -13.41 3.80 7.12
CA ARG A 149 -14.62 4.63 7.22
C ARG A 149 -15.81 3.86 7.78
N THR A 150 -15.55 2.86 8.62
CA THR A 150 -16.57 1.94 9.15
C THR A 150 -17.60 2.69 9.97
N VAL A 151 -18.88 2.42 9.71
CA VAL A 151 -20.03 2.89 10.47
C VAL A 151 -20.68 1.67 11.12
N ILE A 152 -20.88 1.77 12.43
CA ILE A 152 -21.47 0.73 13.25
C ILE A 152 -22.89 1.16 13.64
N ASP A 153 -23.84 0.24 13.55
CA ASP A 153 -25.23 0.48 13.94
C ASP A 153 -25.44 0.36 15.46
N ALA A 154 -26.69 0.56 15.91
CA ALA A 154 -27.07 0.43 17.32
C ALA A 154 -26.91 -0.99 17.89
N ARG A 155 -26.70 -2.01 17.05
CA ARG A 155 -26.50 -3.42 17.43
C ARG A 155 -25.03 -3.81 17.47
N HIS A 156 -24.12 -2.86 17.27
CA HIS A 156 -22.69 -3.10 17.10
C HIS A 156 -22.33 -3.90 15.83
N GLU A 157 -23.19 -3.85 14.81
CA GLU A 157 -22.97 -4.47 13.49
C GLU A 157 -22.47 -3.43 12.48
N ILE A 158 -21.73 -3.86 11.46
CA ILE A 158 -21.24 -2.96 10.41
C ILE A 158 -22.41 -2.58 9.49
N GLU A 159 -22.84 -1.33 9.55
CA GLU A 159 -23.84 -0.75 8.63
C GLU A 159 -23.20 -0.39 7.29
N ALA A 160 -22.02 0.24 7.34
CA ALA A 160 -21.30 0.67 6.15
C ALA A 160 -19.79 0.62 6.35
N ALA A 161 -19.05 0.33 5.28
CA ALA A 161 -17.61 0.56 5.23
C ALA A 161 -17.15 0.83 3.79
N ASN A 162 -16.04 1.54 3.66
CA ASN A 162 -15.29 1.66 2.42
C ASN A 162 -14.15 0.66 2.40
N TYR A 163 -13.73 0.28 1.19
CA TYR A 163 -12.68 -0.70 1.00
C TYR A 163 -11.52 -0.11 0.20
N GLY A 164 -10.33 -0.59 0.49
CA GLY A 164 -9.12 -0.23 -0.23
C GLY A 164 -8.11 -1.35 -0.24
N LYS A 165 -6.98 -1.10 -0.89
CA LYS A 165 -5.81 -1.96 -0.80
C LYS A 165 -4.53 -1.15 -0.71
N LEU A 166 -3.59 -1.65 0.07
CA LEU A 166 -2.22 -1.16 0.16
C LEU A 166 -1.31 -2.15 -0.58
N TYR A 167 -0.55 -1.64 -1.54
CA TYR A 167 0.38 -2.41 -2.37
C TYR A 167 1.81 -2.20 -1.88
N GLY A 168 2.35 -3.21 -1.20
CA GLY A 168 3.58 -3.10 -0.43
C GLY A 168 3.35 -2.50 0.96
N ASP A 169 4.34 -2.68 1.83
CA ASP A 169 4.46 -1.90 3.05
C ASP A 169 4.73 -0.41 2.77
N VAL A 170 4.64 0.42 3.80
CA VAL A 170 5.01 1.84 3.70
C VAL A 170 6.51 2.01 3.86
N PHE A 171 7.16 2.45 2.78
CA PHE A 171 8.58 2.74 2.77
C PHE A 171 8.84 4.12 3.34
N PHE A 172 9.94 4.25 4.06
CA PHE A 172 10.37 5.53 4.59
C PHE A 172 11.88 5.68 4.55
N SER A 173 12.35 6.92 4.53
CA SER A 173 13.79 7.23 4.52
C SER A 173 14.17 7.99 5.77
N LEU A 174 15.32 7.64 6.36
CA LEU A 174 15.89 8.43 7.43
C LEU A 174 16.39 9.75 6.84
N ARG A 175 15.95 10.87 7.41
CA ARG A 175 16.38 12.23 7.03
C ARG A 175 16.57 13.07 8.28
N GLY A 176 17.39 14.11 8.17
CA GLY A 176 17.65 15.04 9.25
C GLY A 176 18.33 14.40 10.47
N ARG A 177 18.44 15.16 11.56
CA ARG A 177 18.87 14.65 12.88
C ARG A 177 17.71 13.94 13.58
N GLN A 178 17.99 13.25 14.68
CA GLN A 178 16.95 12.64 15.52
C GLN A 178 15.82 13.64 15.85
N GLY A 179 14.57 13.24 15.63
CA GLY A 179 13.39 14.11 15.71
C GLY A 179 13.04 14.81 14.39
N GLY A 180 13.74 14.48 13.30
CA GLY A 180 13.51 15.01 11.96
C GLY A 180 12.32 14.36 11.24
N MET A 181 11.87 14.99 10.15
CA MET A 181 10.85 14.46 9.26
C MET A 181 11.40 13.32 8.39
N SER A 182 10.51 12.48 7.85
CA SER A 182 10.84 11.36 6.98
C SER A 182 10.06 11.46 5.66
N ARG A 183 10.66 11.03 4.55
CA ARG A 183 9.91 10.86 3.30
C ARG A 183 9.28 9.49 3.27
N LEU A 184 7.95 9.44 3.15
CA LEU A 184 7.16 8.23 3.00
C LEU A 184 6.91 7.92 1.52
N GLN A 185 6.79 6.64 1.21
CA GLN A 185 6.35 6.14 -0.08
C GLN A 185 5.50 4.89 0.08
N PHE A 186 4.31 4.91 -0.53
CA PHE A 186 3.40 3.76 -0.55
C PHE A 186 2.45 3.86 -1.73
N THR A 187 1.90 2.72 -2.16
CA THR A 187 0.91 2.65 -3.22
C THR A 187 -0.41 2.18 -2.66
N TYR A 188 -1.49 2.88 -2.96
CA TYR A 188 -2.82 2.49 -2.50
C TYR A 188 -3.88 2.68 -3.58
N TYR A 189 -5.00 2.00 -3.37
CA TYR A 189 -6.22 2.11 -4.16
C TYR A 189 -7.38 2.16 -3.18
N PHE A 190 -8.23 3.17 -3.28
CA PHE A 190 -9.35 3.40 -2.38
C PHE A 190 -10.66 3.48 -3.17
N ASN A 191 -11.64 2.64 -2.78
CA ASN A 191 -12.99 2.67 -3.32
C ASN A 191 -13.87 3.61 -2.46
N PRO A 192 -14.31 4.76 -3.02
CA PRO A 192 -15.14 5.71 -2.26
C PRO A 192 -16.61 5.27 -2.14
N THR A 193 -17.04 4.22 -2.84
CA THR A 193 -18.41 3.72 -2.79
C THR A 193 -18.63 2.87 -1.54
N PRO A 194 -19.50 3.27 -0.59
CA PRO A 194 -19.75 2.48 0.61
C PRO A 194 -20.30 1.09 0.27
N ASN A 195 -19.85 0.08 1.01
CA ASN A 195 -20.21 -1.33 0.90
C ASN A 195 -19.84 -2.03 -0.42
N ASP A 196 -19.20 -1.31 -1.35
CA ASP A 196 -18.63 -1.92 -2.55
C ASP A 196 -17.21 -2.44 -2.26
N ARG A 197 -17.06 -3.77 -2.28
CA ARG A 197 -15.78 -4.46 -2.05
C ARG A 197 -14.93 -4.59 -3.31
N ASN A 198 -15.40 -4.10 -4.46
CA ASN A 198 -14.63 -4.17 -5.70
C ASN A 198 -13.40 -3.26 -5.62
N LEU A 199 -12.23 -3.84 -5.87
CA LEU A 199 -10.92 -3.20 -5.89
C LEU A 199 -10.16 -3.47 -7.20
N GLU A 200 -10.88 -3.94 -8.22
CA GLU A 200 -10.39 -4.00 -9.58
C GLU A 200 -10.31 -2.58 -10.16
N PHE A 201 -9.09 -2.11 -10.39
CA PHE A 201 -8.84 -0.72 -10.75
C PHE A 201 -8.93 -0.49 -12.25
N ASP A 202 -9.71 0.51 -12.66
CA ASP A 202 -9.68 1.05 -14.02
C ASP A 202 -8.62 2.15 -14.17
N ALA A 203 -7.45 1.78 -14.71
CA ALA A 203 -6.33 2.70 -14.90
C ALA A 203 -6.63 3.91 -15.81
N TYR A 204 -7.64 3.82 -16.67
CA TYR A 204 -8.04 4.92 -17.55
C TYR A 204 -9.06 5.86 -16.90
N ARG A 205 -9.69 5.43 -15.81
CA ARG A 205 -10.71 6.20 -15.07
C ARG A 205 -10.30 6.41 -13.62
N ASN A 206 -9.03 6.69 -13.37
CA ASN A 206 -8.59 7.13 -12.04
C ASN A 206 -9.39 8.35 -11.56
N LEU A 207 -9.81 8.32 -10.29
CA LEU A 207 -10.56 9.42 -9.68
C LEU A 207 -9.67 10.63 -9.39
N PHE A 208 -8.35 10.45 -9.23
CA PHE A 208 -7.41 11.55 -9.31
C PHE A 208 -7.22 11.98 -10.76
N ARG A 209 -7.56 13.24 -11.08
CA ARG A 209 -7.50 13.77 -12.45
C ARG A 209 -6.12 14.27 -12.85
N ASP A 210 -5.40 14.86 -11.90
CA ASP A 210 -4.15 15.61 -12.18
C ASP A 210 -2.95 15.06 -11.40
N LEU A 211 -2.70 13.75 -11.51
CA LEU A 211 -1.51 13.15 -10.89
C LEU A 211 -0.23 13.45 -11.69
N PRO A 212 0.85 13.86 -11.02
CA PRO A 212 2.19 13.79 -11.57
C PRO A 212 2.48 12.40 -12.14
N HIS A 213 3.30 12.32 -13.18
CA HIS A 213 3.62 11.06 -13.85
C HIS A 213 4.06 9.96 -12.86
N ASP A 214 4.92 10.32 -11.90
CA ASP A 214 5.52 9.37 -10.94
C ASP A 214 4.55 8.89 -9.84
N ASP A 215 3.42 9.59 -9.67
CA ASP A 215 2.36 9.24 -8.73
C ASP A 215 1.30 8.33 -9.38
N ARG A 216 1.29 8.22 -10.72
CA ARG A 216 0.32 7.39 -11.45
C ARG A 216 0.60 5.90 -11.23
N VAL A 217 -0.48 5.14 -11.22
CA VAL A 217 -0.44 3.67 -11.18
C VAL A 217 -1.20 3.15 -12.40
N TRP A 218 -0.58 2.20 -13.09
CA TRP A 218 -1.08 1.65 -14.36
C TRP A 218 -1.42 0.16 -14.26
N GLU A 219 -0.90 -0.50 -13.23
CA GLU A 219 -1.13 -1.91 -12.91
C GLU A 219 -1.90 -1.99 -11.58
N PRO A 220 -2.78 -2.99 -11.38
CA PRO A 220 -3.17 -3.43 -10.05
C PRO A 220 -2.07 -4.34 -9.49
#